data_AF-A0A133XTW2-F1
#
_entry.id   AF-A0A133XTW2-F1
#
_cell.length_a   1.000
_cell.length_b   1.000
_cell.length_c   1.000
_cell.angle_alpha   90.00
_cell.angle_beta   90.00
_cell.angle_gamma   90.00
#
_symmetry.space_group_name_H-M   'P 1'
#
loop_
_entity.id
_entity.type
_entity.pdbx_description
1 polymer ?
#
loop_
_entity_poly.entity_id
_entity_poly.type
_entity_poly.pdbx_seq_one_letter_code
_entity_poly.pdbx_strand_id
1 'polypeptide(L)' 'MAKTDGFSKYSCDRCVTEKFAQPDSSEALMYSTIERITADGVGVTRLLCTSCAAKYRELARKHDAEFLQFMKADKE' A
#
# COMPACT_ATOMS: atom_id res chain seq x y z
N MET A 1 29.50 -20.60 -0.18
CA MET A 1 28.74 -19.65 -1.02
C MET A 1 27.30 -19.66 -0.50
N ALA A 2 26.76 -18.51 -0.10
CA ALA A 2 25.34 -18.44 0.27
C ALA A 2 24.50 -18.63 -1.00
N LYS A 3 23.57 -19.58 -1.01
CA LYS A 3 22.64 -19.77 -2.12
C LYS A 3 21.64 -18.61 -2.09
N THR A 4 21.70 -17.71 -3.08
CA THR A 4 20.75 -16.59 -3.24
C THR A 4 19.68 -16.87 -4.29
N ASP A 5 19.59 -18.11 -4.78
CA ASP A 5 18.58 -18.52 -5.75
C ASP A 5 17.18 -18.53 -5.11
N GLY A 6 16.20 -17.98 -5.83
CA GLY A 6 14.78 -17.99 -5.43
C GLY A 6 14.32 -16.85 -4.52
N PHE A 7 15.09 -15.76 -4.38
CA PHE A 7 14.68 -14.57 -3.63
C PHE A 7 14.14 -13.48 -4.56
N SER A 8 13.03 -12.85 -4.16
CA SER A 8 12.47 -11.67 -4.80
C SER A 8 12.87 -10.41 -4.03
N LYS A 9 13.10 -9.31 -4.76
CA LYS A 9 13.35 -7.99 -4.17
C LYS A 9 12.01 -7.28 -3.94
N TYR A 10 11.64 -7.10 -2.68
CA TYR A 10 10.49 -6.30 -2.29
C TYR A 10 10.97 -4.89 -1.95
N SER A 11 10.43 -3.88 -2.63
CA SER A 11 10.74 -2.47 -2.37
C SER A 11 9.46 -1.72 -2.06
N CYS A 12 9.45 -0.99 -0.94
CA CYS A 12 8.32 -0.14 -0.58
C CYS A 12 8.34 1.12 -1.44
N ASP A 13 7.30 1.33 -2.24
CA ASP A 13 7.19 2.50 -3.13
C ASP A 13 7.16 3.84 -2.39
N ARG A 14 6.85 3.85 -1.08
CA ARG A 14 6.78 5.07 -0.27
C ARG A 14 8.08 5.43 0.42
N CYS A 15 8.70 4.48 1.12
CA CYS A 15 9.88 4.74 1.96
C CYS A 15 11.17 4.14 1.42
N VAL A 16 11.11 3.48 0.26
CA VAL A 16 12.26 2.88 -0.43
C VAL A 16 12.99 1.83 0.41
N THR A 17 12.33 1.29 1.44
CA THR A 17 12.88 0.18 2.21
C THR A 17 12.83 -1.07 1.35
N GLU A 18 13.97 -1.72 1.21
CA GLU A 18 14.14 -2.89 0.37
C GLU A 18 14.40 -4.13 1.23
N LYS A 19 13.86 -5.27 0.82
CA LYS A 19 14.13 -6.56 1.45
C LYS A 19 14.15 -7.66 0.40
N PHE A 20 15.19 -8.47 0.43
CA PHE A 20 15.23 -9.72 -0.32
C PHE A 20 14.55 -10.80 0.52
N ALA A 21 13.48 -11.37 0.00
CA ALA A 21 12.71 -12.41 0.68
C ALA A 21 12.34 -13.51 -0.31
N GLN A 22 12.21 -14.73 0.18
CA GLN A 22 11.62 -15.79 -0.63
C GLN A 22 10.13 -15.48 -0.84
N PRO A 23 9.57 -15.83 -2.00
CA PRO A 23 8.12 -15.86 -2.17
C PRO A 23 7.47 -16.63 -1.02
N ASP A 24 6.33 -16.12 -0.53
CA ASP A 24 5.56 -16.71 0.58
C ASP A 24 6.24 -16.75 1.96
N SER A 25 7.43 -16.16 2.11
CA SER A 25 8.07 -16.03 3.42
C SER A 25 7.38 -14.98 4.30
N SER A 26 7.53 -15.11 5.61
CA SER A 26 7.01 -14.13 6.57
C SER A 26 7.46 -12.69 6.25
N GLU A 27 8.65 -12.52 5.70
CA GLU A 27 9.21 -11.25 5.27
C GLU A 27 8.55 -10.70 4.01
N ALA A 28 8.19 -11.56 3.05
CA ALA A 28 7.42 -11.16 1.88
C ALA A 28 6.00 -10.70 2.27
N LEU A 29 5.38 -11.39 3.24
CA LEU A 29 4.05 -11.05 3.78
C LEU A 29 4.02 -9.70 4.53
N MET A 30 5.18 -9.12 4.89
CA MET A 30 5.26 -7.76 5.43
C MET A 30 5.06 -6.67 4.38
N TYR A 31 4.99 -7.04 3.10
CA TYR A 31 4.65 -6.13 2.02
C TYR A 31 3.21 -6.37 1.58
N SER A 32 2.46 -5.29 1.42
CA SER A 32 1.08 -5.30 0.96
C SER A 32 0.96 -4.53 -0.33
N THR A 33 0.32 -5.14 -1.32
CA THR A 33 -0.10 -4.45 -2.53
C THR A 33 -1.36 -3.66 -2.22
N ILE A 34 -1.34 -2.37 -2.53
CA ILE A 34 -2.45 -1.44 -2.41
C ILE A 34 -2.91 -1.08 -3.81
N GLU A 35 -4.21 -1.19 -4.03
CA GLU A 35 -4.88 -0.79 -5.27
C GLU A 35 -5.77 0.41 -4.96
N ARG A 36 -5.63 1.49 -5.73
CA ARG A 36 -6.42 2.71 -5.59
C ARG A 36 -6.88 3.21 -6.94
N ILE A 37 -8.11 3.70 -7.00
CA ILE A 37 -8.61 4.46 -8.14
C ILE A 37 -8.52 5.94 -7.78
N THR A 38 -7.86 6.73 -8.62
CA THR A 38 -7.76 8.19 -8.46
C THR A 38 -9.07 8.89 -8.82
N ALA A 39 -9.19 10.17 -8.50
CA ALA A 39 -10.38 10.96 -8.85
C ALA A 39 -10.64 11.00 -10.37
N ASP A 40 -9.58 10.91 -11.18
CA ASP A 40 -9.65 10.85 -12.65
C ASP A 40 -10.03 9.46 -13.19
N GLY A 41 -10.32 8.49 -12.32
CA GLY A 41 -10.64 7.10 -12.69
C GLY A 41 -9.43 6.23 -13.03
N VAL A 42 -8.20 6.73 -12.83
CA VAL A 42 -6.97 5.98 -13.12
C VAL A 42 -6.66 5.02 -11.97
N GLY A 43 -6.52 3.73 -12.28
CA GLY A 43 -6.06 2.70 -11.36
C GLY A 43 -4.55 2.82 -11.08
N VAL A 44 -4.19 2.78 -9.81
CA VAL A 44 -2.81 2.89 -9.32
C VAL A 44 -2.55 1.76 -8.34
N THR A 45 -1.50 1.00 -8.60
CA THR A 45 -1.03 -0.08 -7.72
C THR A 45 0.29 0.34 -7.07
N ARG A 46 0.44 0.06 -5.77
CA ARG A 46 1.64 0.35 -4.99
C ARG A 46 1.97 -0.79 -4.04
N LEU A 47 3.24 -1.15 -3.93
CA LEU A 47 3.74 -2.10 -2.95
C LEU A 47 4.25 -1.34 -1.72
N LEU A 48 3.66 -1.59 -0.55
CA LEU A 48 4.01 -0.89 0.69
C LEU A 48 4.43 -1.88 1.79
N CYS A 49 5.42 -1.51 2.59
CA CYS A 49 5.71 -2.23 3.83
C CYS A 49 4.60 -2.01 4.87
N THR A 50 4.49 -2.88 5.88
CA THR A 50 3.45 -2.86 6.92
C THR A 50 3.22 -1.47 7.53
N SER A 51 4.29 -0.74 7.85
CA SER A 51 4.19 0.59 8.48
C SER A 51 3.61 1.63 7.51
N CYS A 52 4.01 1.59 6.24
CA CYS A 52 3.50 2.49 5.21
C CYS A 52 2.05 2.14 4.82
N ALA A 53 1.72 0.85 4.77
CA ALA A 53 0.37 0.36 4.54
C ALA A 53 -0.59 0.80 5.66
N ALA A 54 -0.16 0.75 6.93
CA ALA A 54 -0.95 1.25 8.05
C ALA A 54 -1.25 2.76 7.92
N LYS A 55 -0.21 3.57 7.69
CA LYS A 55 -0.37 5.03 7.46
C LYS A 55 -1.24 5.34 6.25
N TYR A 56 -1.15 4.54 5.18
CA TYR A 56 -2.02 4.69 4.02
C TYR A 56 -3.49 4.43 4.38
N ARG A 57 -3.79 3.37 5.15
CA ARG A 57 -5.17 3.06 5.57
C ARG A 57 -5.76 4.18 6.43
N GLU A 58 -4.98 4.77 7.33
CA GLU A 58 -5.42 5.93 8.12
C GLU A 58 -5.75 7.14 7.24
N LEU A 59 -4.87 7.44 6.27
CA LEU A 59 -5.09 8.52 5.30
C LEU A 59 -6.35 8.27 4.45
N ALA A 60 -6.51 7.05 3.93
CA ALA A 60 -7.67 6.68 3.11
C ALA A 60 -8.98 6.85 3.90
N ARG A 61 -9.05 6.32 5.13
CA ARG A 61 -10.23 6.48 5.99
C ARG A 61 -10.58 7.94 6.27
N LYS A 62 -9.56 8.81 6.44
CA LYS A 62 -9.79 10.24 6.63
C LYS A 62 -10.45 10.86 5.39
N HIS A 63 -9.93 10.57 4.21
CA HIS A 63 -10.51 11.08 2.96
C HIS A 63 -11.88 10.49 2.66
N ASP A 64 -12.14 9.23 3.01
CA ASP A 64 -13.48 8.65 2.90
C ASP A 64 -14.49 9.40 3.79
N ALA A 65 -14.09 9.77 5.00
CA ALA A 65 -14.93 10.57 5.90
C ALA A 65 -15.19 11.98 5.37
N GLU A 66 -14.17 12.66 4.83
CA GLU A 66 -14.29 13.97 4.18
C GLU A 66 -15.24 13.90 2.97
N PHE A 67 -15.13 12.86 2.14
CA PHE A 67 -16.04 12.62 1.02
C PHE A 67 -17.48 12.41 1.48
N LEU A 68 -17.69 11.61 2.53
CA LEU A 68 -19.03 11.42 3.10
C LEU A 68 -19.63 12.70 3.68
N GLN A 69 -18.81 13.59 4.27
CA GLN A 69 -19.25 14.90 4.73
C GLN A 69 -19.64 15.80 3.56
N PHE A 70 -18.80 15.87 2.52
CA PHE A 70 -19.11 16.59 1.29
C PHE A 70 -20.44 16.15 0.68
N MET A 71 -20.69 14.84 0.60
CA MET A 71 -21.94 14.29 0.06
C MET A 71 -23.18 14.54 0.94
N LYS A 72 -23.00 14.87 2.22
CA LYS A 72 -24.09 15.22 3.15
C LYS A 72 -24.43 16.71 3.12
N ALA A 73 -23.44 17.57 2.93
CA ALA A 73 -23.60 19.02 2.97
C ALA A 73 -24.60 19.59 1.95
N ASP A 74 -24.83 18.90 0.84
CA ASP A 74 -25.80 19.31 -0.20
C ASP A 74 -27.22 18.75 0.03
N LYS A 75 -27.40 17.90 1.07
CA LYS A 75 -28.69 17.27 1.40
C LYS A 75 -29.43 17.94 2.56
N GLU A 76 -28.90 19.03 3.09
CA GLU A 76 -29.50 19.89 4.15
C GLU A 76 -29.91 21.25 3.56
#